data_AF-A0AAD4BQH8-F1
#
_entry.id   AF-A0AAD4BQH8-F1
#
_cell.length_a   1.000
_cell.length_b   1.000
_cell.length_c   1.000
_cell.angle_alpha   90.00
_cell.angle_beta   90.00
_cell.angle_gamma   90.00
#
_symmetry.space_group_name_H-M   'P 1'
#
loop_
_entity.id
_entity.type
_entity.pdbx_description
1 polymer ?
#
loop_
_entity_poly.entity_id
_entity_poly.type
_entity_poly.pdbx_seq_one_letter_code
_entity_poly.pdbx_strand_id
1 'polypeptide(L)'
;MDKPAPLVRAPSKQCHDTGIPKVARLALLLITILLFASAPSLLFQPLTISLTHNDPWEGLAAHCKDAQPIRTAEFLERQRQLAHALLALNGSTYVAEPGASALFFGNISDASWHLSERPLLLLISPLVDQGEVSARVTILTPTFEEDRAKLLTIPGVDVSYVAWHEDEDPYTIAVNALPTSNRGPIYVDGMTRHFIVDGFEKAAPGLSVLLAPAAITSLRERKSPTEIALLKCANEVTVLAIRAVQAQMHIGMRESQVIQMVDEALAVAGLTERWGTEENAALPHGTGTDRVLGRSDFILIDTGGVLFGYHSDVTRTFQLEESEIPEDYARIWWDVHAAQTAAMRVARAGVITAEVDKAARAELARRGLSPYFTHRLGHGIGLEDHEAPYLRGGSDIVINSGHTFSNEPGVYIKGKVGIRLEDCFYINDGGAAVYLTEDVGAQARDPLHP
;
A
#
# COMPACT_ATOMS: atom_id res chain seq x y z
N MET A 1 9.87 55.17 50.99
CA MET A 1 10.79 55.25 52.14
C MET A 1 10.37 54.20 53.14
N ASP A 2 11.35 53.38 53.52
CA ASP A 2 11.49 52.71 54.81
C ASP A 2 10.56 51.57 55.25
N LYS A 3 11.10 50.37 54.96
CA LYS A 3 11.63 49.38 55.93
C LYS A 3 10.68 48.31 56.51
N PRO A 4 11.14 47.04 56.51
CA PRO A 4 10.49 45.90 57.18
C PRO A 4 11.02 45.69 58.60
N ALA A 5 10.29 44.92 59.42
CA ALA A 5 10.74 44.38 60.71
C ALA A 5 9.97 43.07 61.02
N PRO A 6 10.45 42.19 61.93
CA PRO A 6 11.82 41.76 62.18
C PRO A 6 12.00 40.22 62.22
N LEU A 7 13.27 39.80 62.23
CA LEU A 7 13.77 38.43 62.41
C LEU A 7 13.50 37.84 63.80
N VAL A 8 13.18 36.54 63.85
CA VAL A 8 13.24 35.70 65.05
C VAL A 8 14.48 34.81 64.98
N ARG A 9 15.27 34.82 66.07
CA ARG A 9 16.47 34.00 66.31
C ARG A 9 16.11 32.62 66.89
N ALA A 10 16.89 31.60 66.50
CA ALA A 10 17.07 30.35 67.25
C ALA A 10 18.58 30.04 67.39
N PRO A 11 19.03 29.27 68.40
CA PRO A 11 20.33 29.48 69.04
C PRO A 11 21.50 28.66 68.48
N SER A 12 22.70 29.20 68.72
CA SER A 12 24.03 28.67 68.40
C SER A 12 24.42 27.45 69.22
N LYS A 13 24.93 26.41 68.56
CA LYS A 13 25.76 25.36 69.20
C LYS A 13 27.24 25.64 68.94
N GLN A 14 28.00 25.77 70.02
CA GLN A 14 29.47 25.74 70.03
C GLN A 14 29.97 24.34 69.65
N CYS A 15 31.01 24.28 68.82
CA CYS A 15 31.87 23.11 68.70
C CYS A 15 33.31 23.52 69.01
N HIS A 16 33.93 22.73 69.87
CA HIS A 16 35.26 22.91 70.42
C HIS A 16 36.36 22.78 69.36
N ASP A 17 37.35 23.66 69.52
CA ASP A 17 38.62 23.68 68.82
C ASP A 17 39.59 22.70 69.52
N THR A 18 40.08 21.69 68.79
CA THR A 18 41.20 20.85 69.22
C THR A 18 42.26 20.88 68.13
N GLY A 19 43.28 21.73 68.34
CA GLY A 19 44.42 21.87 67.45
C GLY A 19 45.31 20.62 67.40
N ILE A 20 45.70 20.25 66.18
CA ILE A 20 46.76 19.25 65.93
C ILE A 20 48.04 20.03 65.55
N PRO A 21 49.21 19.73 66.16
CA PRO A 21 50.42 20.50 65.98
C PRO A 21 51.04 20.38 64.57
N LYS A 22 51.64 21.48 64.09
CA LYS A 22 52.12 21.74 62.72
C LYS A 22 53.25 20.83 62.20
N VAL A 23 53.68 19.80 62.93
CA VAL A 23 54.77 18.88 62.50
C VAL A 23 54.23 17.59 61.86
N ALA A 24 52.94 17.28 62.00
CA ALA A 24 52.33 16.08 61.40
C ALA A 24 51.84 16.25 59.95
N ARG A 25 51.88 17.47 59.37
CA ARG A 25 51.38 17.73 58.01
C ARG A 25 52.39 17.48 56.88
N LEU A 26 53.69 17.32 57.19
CA LEU A 26 54.71 17.12 56.15
C LEU A 26 55.03 15.63 55.87
N ALA A 27 54.75 14.72 56.83
CA ALA A 27 55.00 13.29 56.65
C ALA A 27 53.86 12.54 55.92
N LEU A 28 52.63 13.06 55.97
CA LEU A 28 51.48 12.42 55.31
C LEU A 28 51.43 12.71 53.79
N LEU A 29 52.07 13.79 53.33
CA LEU A 29 52.06 14.16 51.91
C LEU A 29 53.03 13.30 51.06
N LEU A 30 54.09 12.76 51.66
CA LEU A 30 55.11 11.95 50.97
C LEU A 30 54.77 10.46 50.83
N ILE A 31 53.82 9.93 51.63
CA ILE A 31 53.37 8.53 51.50
C ILE A 31 52.26 8.40 50.44
N THR A 32 51.49 9.45 50.17
CA THR A 32 50.47 9.47 49.11
C THR A 32 51.03 9.49 47.68
N ILE A 33 52.27 9.95 47.47
CA ILE A 33 52.85 10.06 46.11
C ILE A 33 53.52 8.74 45.66
N LEU A 34 53.91 7.85 46.58
CA LEU A 34 54.59 6.58 46.26
C LEU A 34 53.67 5.35 46.18
N LEU A 35 52.39 5.47 46.54
CA LEU A 35 51.39 4.39 46.37
C LEU A 35 50.60 4.47 45.05
N PHE A 36 50.79 5.53 44.25
CA PHE A 36 50.15 5.69 42.93
C PHE A 36 51.02 5.24 41.74
N ALA A 37 52.23 4.72 41.98
CA ALA A 37 53.16 4.33 40.91
C ALA A 37 53.21 2.81 40.64
N SER A 38 52.38 1.99 41.29
CA SER A 38 52.41 0.53 41.10
C SER A 38 51.10 -0.16 41.49
N ALA A 39 50.04 0.04 40.69
CA ALA A 39 48.89 -0.85 40.68
C ALA A 39 48.46 -1.12 39.22
N PRO A 40 48.21 -2.38 38.85
CA PRO A 40 48.03 -2.77 37.45
C PRO A 40 46.69 -2.31 36.90
N SER A 41 46.69 -2.03 35.60
CA SER A 41 45.58 -1.64 34.74
C SER A 41 44.48 -2.71 34.70
N LEU A 42 43.70 -2.85 35.76
CA LEU A 42 42.53 -3.72 35.80
C LEU A 42 41.39 -2.98 36.49
N LEU A 43 40.24 -2.95 35.80
CA LEU A 43 38.92 -2.48 36.26
C LEU A 43 38.62 -0.98 36.09
N PHE A 44 38.65 -0.52 34.84
CA PHE A 44 37.60 0.36 34.34
C PHE A 44 37.21 -0.13 32.95
N GLN A 45 36.42 -1.21 32.88
CA GLN A 45 35.57 -1.36 31.71
C GLN A 45 34.49 -0.28 31.86
N PRO A 46 34.35 0.67 30.92
CA PRO A 46 33.18 1.52 30.92
C PRO A 46 31.99 0.56 30.85
N LEU A 47 31.04 0.69 31.79
CA LEU A 47 29.73 0.10 31.60
C LEU A 47 29.15 0.85 30.40
N THR A 48 29.43 0.38 29.19
CA THR A 48 28.59 0.66 28.04
C THR A 48 27.28 -0.02 28.38
N ILE A 49 26.39 0.72 29.04
CA ILE A 49 24.97 0.49 28.86
C ILE A 49 24.78 0.72 27.37
N SER A 50 24.83 -0.36 26.59
CA SER A 50 24.20 -0.37 25.29
C SER A 50 22.74 -0.15 25.62
N LEU A 51 22.31 1.10 25.59
CA LEU A 51 20.95 1.40 25.20
C LEU A 51 20.90 0.81 23.79
N THR A 52 20.48 -0.45 23.68
CA THR A 52 19.97 -0.93 22.42
C THR A 52 18.79 0.00 22.18
N HIS A 53 19.00 1.02 21.35
CA HIS A 53 17.89 1.58 20.61
C HIS A 53 17.37 0.39 19.83
N ASN A 54 16.37 -0.30 20.40
CA ASN A 54 15.59 -1.24 19.65
C ASN A 54 14.95 -0.38 18.57
N ASP A 55 15.41 -0.57 17.34
CA ASP A 55 14.78 0.03 16.18
C ASP A 55 13.32 -0.45 16.20
N PRO A 56 12.33 0.43 16.36
CA PRO A 56 10.93 0.03 16.42
C PRO A 56 10.48 -0.66 15.12
N TRP A 57 11.26 -0.51 14.04
CA TRP A 57 11.01 -1.03 12.70
C TRP A 57 11.88 -2.26 12.37
N GLU A 58 12.50 -2.88 13.37
CA GLU A 58 13.40 -4.02 13.19
C GLU A 58 12.73 -5.13 12.35
N GLY A 59 13.41 -5.55 11.28
CA GLY A 59 12.95 -6.63 10.40
C GLY A 59 12.11 -6.20 9.20
N LEU A 60 11.50 -5.00 9.20
CA LEU A 60 10.65 -4.55 8.08
C LEU A 60 11.43 -4.46 6.77
N ALA A 61 12.60 -3.83 6.79
CA ALA A 61 13.45 -3.68 5.60
C ALA A 61 13.93 -5.01 5.00
N ALA A 62 13.97 -6.08 5.81
CA ALA A 62 14.45 -7.38 5.38
C ALA A 62 13.34 -8.24 4.73
N HIS A 63 12.06 -7.93 4.96
CA HIS A 63 10.92 -8.78 4.56
C HIS A 63 10.83 -8.91 3.03
N CYS A 64 10.87 -7.77 2.32
CA CYS A 64 10.74 -7.72 0.86
C CYS A 64 12.05 -7.56 0.10
N LYS A 65 13.21 -7.72 0.75
CA LYS A 65 14.53 -7.48 0.15
C LYS A 65 14.82 -8.33 -1.10
N ASP A 66 14.26 -9.54 -1.16
CA ASP A 66 14.50 -10.50 -2.23
C ASP A 66 13.43 -10.44 -3.34
N ALA A 67 12.40 -9.59 -3.16
CA ALA A 67 11.38 -9.36 -4.17
C ALA A 67 12.00 -8.82 -5.47
N GLN A 68 11.55 -9.35 -6.60
CA GLN A 68 12.06 -8.97 -7.92
C GLN A 68 10.94 -8.36 -8.76
N PRO A 69 11.24 -7.34 -9.58
CA PRO A 69 10.26 -6.80 -10.51
C PRO A 69 9.84 -7.85 -11.55
N ILE A 70 8.73 -7.58 -12.23
CA ILE A 70 8.26 -8.38 -13.37
C ILE A 70 9.36 -8.47 -14.42
N ARG A 71 9.66 -9.69 -14.87
CA ARG A 71 10.73 -9.93 -15.85
C ARG A 71 10.23 -9.63 -17.26
N THR A 72 11.15 -9.26 -18.16
CA THR A 72 10.86 -8.99 -19.58
C THR A 72 10.04 -10.10 -20.25
N ALA A 73 10.33 -11.38 -19.97
CA ALA A 73 9.59 -12.50 -20.55
C ALA A 73 8.08 -12.47 -20.20
N GLU A 74 7.71 -12.01 -19.02
CA GLU A 74 6.32 -11.91 -18.60
C GLU A 74 5.61 -10.74 -19.30
N PHE A 75 6.30 -9.62 -19.51
CA PHE A 75 5.78 -8.53 -20.36
C PHE A 75 5.50 -8.97 -21.79
N LEU A 76 6.42 -9.72 -22.40
CA LEU A 76 6.23 -10.24 -23.75
C LEU A 76 5.00 -11.16 -23.84
N GLU A 77 4.76 -11.98 -22.81
CA GLU A 77 3.58 -12.82 -22.74
C GLU A 77 2.28 -11.99 -22.61
N ARG A 78 2.27 -10.96 -21.75
CA ARG A 78 1.13 -10.03 -21.62
C ARG A 78 0.81 -9.33 -22.94
N GLN A 79 1.84 -8.82 -23.62
CA GLN A 79 1.70 -8.18 -24.93
C GLN A 79 1.16 -9.15 -25.99
N ARG A 80 1.62 -10.41 -25.99
CA ARG A 80 1.12 -11.46 -26.88
C ARG A 80 -0.35 -11.80 -26.59
N GLN A 81 -0.75 -11.89 -25.33
CA GLN A 81 -2.14 -12.12 -24.94
C GLN A 81 -3.04 -10.96 -25.39
N LEU A 82 -2.58 -9.71 -25.23
CA LEU A 82 -3.28 -8.54 -25.74
C LEU A 82 -3.40 -8.58 -27.27
N ALA A 83 -2.34 -8.94 -27.99
CA ALA A 83 -2.38 -9.10 -29.44
C ALA A 83 -3.40 -10.15 -29.89
N HIS A 84 -3.47 -11.30 -29.21
CA HIS A 84 -4.50 -12.31 -29.47
C HIS A 84 -5.91 -11.79 -29.20
N ALA A 85 -6.12 -11.05 -28.11
CA ALA A 85 -7.41 -10.45 -27.79
C ALA A 85 -7.83 -9.43 -28.87
N LEU A 86 -6.91 -8.58 -29.31
CA LEU A 86 -7.13 -7.63 -30.41
C LEU A 86 -7.51 -8.35 -31.70
N LEU A 87 -6.79 -9.40 -32.10
CA LEU A 87 -7.14 -10.18 -33.29
C LEU A 87 -8.53 -10.82 -33.19
N ALA A 88 -8.88 -11.40 -32.04
CA ALA A 88 -10.20 -12.00 -31.82
C ALA A 88 -11.36 -10.98 -31.89
N LEU A 89 -11.07 -9.73 -31.53
CA LEU A 89 -12.02 -8.61 -31.60
C LEU A 89 -11.99 -7.87 -32.93
N ASN A 90 -11.16 -8.29 -33.89
CA ASN A 90 -10.81 -7.50 -35.07
C ASN A 90 -10.34 -6.08 -34.73
N GLY A 91 -9.67 -5.86 -33.60
CA GLY A 91 -9.10 -4.58 -33.16
C GLY A 91 -7.76 -4.29 -33.83
N SER A 92 -7.53 -3.03 -34.20
CA SER A 92 -6.29 -2.59 -34.84
C SER A 92 -5.17 -2.31 -33.85
N THR A 93 -5.48 -1.66 -32.74
CA THR A 93 -4.50 -1.29 -31.71
C THR A 93 -5.18 -1.10 -30.37
N TYR A 94 -4.39 -1.25 -29.30
CA TYR A 94 -4.73 -0.84 -27.95
C TYR A 94 -3.96 0.42 -27.59
N VAL A 95 -4.59 1.39 -26.94
CA VAL A 95 -3.99 2.65 -26.50
C VAL A 95 -4.14 2.81 -25.00
N ALA A 96 -3.05 3.15 -24.31
CA ALA A 96 -3.06 3.52 -22.90
C ALA A 96 -2.15 4.73 -22.63
N GLU A 97 -2.57 5.57 -21.69
CA GLU A 97 -1.71 6.58 -21.07
C GLU A 97 -0.82 5.95 -19.97
N PRO A 98 0.28 6.61 -19.54
CA PRO A 98 1.00 6.24 -18.33
C PRO A 98 0.06 5.99 -17.16
N GLY A 99 0.19 4.82 -16.54
CA GLY A 99 -0.78 4.33 -15.54
C GLY A 99 -0.72 2.81 -15.46
N ALA A 100 -1.65 2.20 -14.72
CA ALA A 100 -1.58 0.77 -14.41
C ALA A 100 -1.59 -0.15 -15.64
N SER A 101 -2.40 0.15 -16.66
CA SER A 101 -2.41 -0.64 -17.91
C SER A 101 -1.12 -0.47 -18.73
N ALA A 102 -0.57 0.75 -18.79
CA ALA A 102 0.71 0.97 -19.45
C ALA A 102 1.88 0.37 -18.67
N LEU A 103 1.79 0.33 -17.33
CA LEU A 103 2.73 -0.36 -16.47
C LEU A 103 2.64 -1.87 -16.69
N PHE A 104 1.44 -2.43 -16.80
CA PHE A 104 1.20 -3.86 -17.01
C PHE A 104 1.81 -4.38 -18.32
N PHE A 105 1.62 -3.65 -19.42
CA PHE A 105 2.04 -4.09 -20.75
C PHE A 105 3.39 -3.53 -21.20
N GLY A 106 3.73 -2.30 -20.82
CA GLY A 106 4.85 -1.52 -21.36
C GLY A 106 5.85 -1.03 -20.32
N ASN A 107 5.67 -1.34 -19.04
CA ASN A 107 6.53 -0.88 -17.95
C ASN A 107 6.59 0.66 -17.83
N ILE A 108 5.47 1.34 -18.07
CA ILE A 108 5.33 2.81 -17.96
C ILE A 108 4.28 3.14 -16.89
N SER A 109 4.72 3.71 -15.77
CA SER A 109 3.85 4.22 -14.71
C SER A 109 3.76 5.75 -14.73
N ASP A 110 2.78 6.32 -14.01
CA ASP A 110 2.72 7.77 -13.79
C ASP A 110 3.98 8.29 -13.05
N ALA A 111 4.57 7.49 -12.16
CA ALA A 111 5.84 7.83 -11.51
C ALA A 111 7.04 7.89 -12.47
N SER A 112 7.02 7.13 -13.56
CA SER A 112 8.05 7.18 -14.61
C SER A 112 7.80 8.28 -15.63
N TRP A 113 6.53 8.67 -15.82
CA TRP A 113 6.11 9.72 -16.74
C TRP A 113 4.75 10.29 -16.35
N HIS A 114 4.74 11.49 -15.79
CA HIS A 114 3.49 12.11 -15.36
C HIS A 114 2.61 12.52 -16.54
N LEU A 115 1.30 12.36 -16.35
CA LEU A 115 0.32 12.85 -17.30
C LEU A 115 0.37 14.37 -17.44
N SER A 116 0.38 14.84 -18.69
CA SER A 116 0.32 16.27 -19.03
C SER A 116 -0.67 16.51 -20.17
N GLU A 117 -0.82 17.77 -20.63
CA GLU A 117 -1.56 18.09 -21.85
C GLU A 117 -0.89 17.52 -23.12
N ARG A 118 0.40 17.19 -23.05
CA ARG A 118 1.16 16.57 -24.14
C ARG A 118 1.08 15.04 -24.04
N PRO A 119 0.48 14.35 -25.02
CA PRO A 119 0.38 12.90 -24.98
C PRO A 119 1.75 12.22 -25.12
N LEU A 120 2.11 11.44 -24.10
CA LEU A 120 2.92 10.23 -24.25
C LEU A 120 1.98 9.04 -24.15
N LEU A 121 1.96 8.17 -25.17
CA LEU A 121 1.02 7.05 -25.22
C LEU A 121 1.72 5.74 -25.52
N LEU A 122 1.29 4.68 -24.84
CA LEU A 122 1.58 3.31 -25.19
C LEU A 122 0.55 2.83 -26.20
N LEU A 123 1.01 2.43 -27.38
CA LEU A 123 0.19 1.77 -28.40
C LEU A 123 0.69 0.33 -28.59
N ILE A 124 -0.23 -0.63 -28.59
CA ILE A 124 0.10 -2.04 -28.82
C ILE A 124 -0.76 -2.58 -29.96
N SER A 125 -0.10 -2.96 -31.06
CA SER A 125 -0.78 -3.49 -32.24
C SER A 125 -0.44 -4.97 -32.45
N PRO A 126 -1.40 -5.82 -32.85
CA PRO A 126 -1.12 -7.21 -33.14
C PRO A 126 -0.33 -7.34 -34.46
N LEU A 127 0.66 -8.21 -34.46
CA LEU A 127 1.38 -8.63 -35.65
C LEU A 127 1.11 -10.11 -35.89
N VAL A 128 0.95 -10.48 -37.15
CA VAL A 128 0.84 -11.88 -37.57
C VAL A 128 1.87 -12.13 -38.67
N ASP A 129 2.86 -12.96 -38.37
CA ASP A 129 3.86 -13.39 -39.35
C ASP A 129 3.87 -14.92 -39.42
N GLN A 130 3.63 -15.46 -40.61
CA GLN A 130 3.54 -16.91 -40.86
C GLN A 130 2.62 -17.69 -39.89
N GLY A 131 1.62 -17.04 -39.31
CA GLY A 131 0.69 -17.62 -38.35
C GLY A 131 1.12 -17.50 -36.88
N GLU A 132 2.32 -16.99 -36.60
CA GLU A 132 2.73 -16.60 -35.25
C GLU A 132 2.20 -15.21 -34.91
N VAL A 133 1.65 -15.07 -33.71
CA VAL A 133 1.10 -13.81 -33.20
C VAL A 133 2.12 -13.17 -32.26
N SER A 134 2.46 -11.93 -32.55
CA SER A 134 3.30 -11.09 -31.70
C SER A 134 2.69 -9.69 -31.57
N ALA A 135 3.39 -8.80 -30.87
CA ALA A 135 2.92 -7.44 -30.63
C ALA A 135 4.00 -6.44 -31.04
N ARG A 136 3.58 -5.38 -31.74
CA ARG A 136 4.37 -4.16 -31.87
C ARG A 136 4.00 -3.21 -30.75
N VAL A 137 5.01 -2.73 -30.03
CA VAL A 137 4.89 -1.68 -29.03
C VAL A 137 5.34 -0.38 -29.65
N THR A 138 4.48 0.64 -29.61
CA THR A 138 4.78 1.97 -30.11
C THR A 138 4.61 2.98 -28.99
N ILE A 139 5.63 3.79 -28.75
CA ILE A 139 5.56 4.92 -27.82
C ILE A 139 5.40 6.20 -28.63
N LEU A 140 4.23 6.82 -28.54
CA LEU A 140 4.01 8.17 -29.05
C LEU A 140 4.62 9.17 -28.05
N THR A 141 5.41 10.13 -28.50
CA THR A 141 6.08 11.10 -27.60
C THR A 141 6.29 12.45 -28.30
N PRO A 142 6.29 13.59 -27.58
CA PRO A 142 6.73 14.86 -28.16
C PRO A 142 8.18 14.75 -28.64
N THR A 143 8.50 15.35 -29.80
CA THR A 143 9.85 15.30 -30.38
C THR A 143 10.93 15.81 -29.42
N PHE A 144 10.64 16.88 -28.66
CA PHE A 144 11.61 17.43 -27.71
C PHE A 144 11.84 16.55 -26.46
N GLU A 145 10.98 15.57 -26.21
CA GLU A 145 11.11 14.61 -25.10
C GLU A 145 11.47 13.19 -25.58
N GLU A 146 11.73 13.00 -26.88
CA GLU A 146 12.01 11.68 -27.46
C GLU A 146 13.21 10.99 -26.79
N ASP A 147 14.28 11.74 -26.52
CA ASP A 147 15.45 11.21 -25.81
C ASP A 147 15.11 10.78 -24.38
N ARG A 148 14.23 11.51 -23.68
CA ARG A 148 13.74 11.11 -22.35
C ARG A 148 12.87 9.86 -22.44
N ALA A 149 11.99 9.78 -23.44
CA ALA A 149 11.15 8.60 -23.66
C ALA A 149 11.98 7.34 -23.94
N LYS A 150 13.08 7.45 -24.69
CA LYS A 150 14.00 6.34 -24.97
C LYS A 150 14.79 5.84 -23.75
N LEU A 151 14.82 6.60 -22.65
CA LEU A 151 15.39 6.14 -21.38
C LEU A 151 14.42 5.22 -20.61
N LEU A 152 13.14 5.18 -20.98
CA LEU A 152 12.19 4.24 -20.41
C LEU A 152 12.59 2.81 -20.81
N THR A 153 12.59 1.91 -19.84
CA THR A 153 12.89 0.49 -20.09
C THR A 153 11.63 -0.20 -20.61
N ILE A 154 11.33 0.00 -21.89
CA ILE A 154 10.16 -0.56 -22.56
C ILE A 154 10.45 -2.00 -23.01
N PRO A 155 9.75 -3.02 -22.46
CA PRO A 155 9.87 -4.38 -22.92
C PRO A 155 9.16 -4.54 -24.27
N GLY A 156 9.73 -5.30 -25.19
CA GLY A 156 9.08 -5.62 -26.47
C GLY A 156 10.05 -6.26 -27.46
N VAL A 157 9.50 -7.05 -28.39
CA VAL A 157 10.27 -7.62 -29.52
C VAL A 157 10.40 -6.62 -30.67
N ASP A 158 9.43 -5.73 -30.83
CA ASP A 158 9.39 -4.66 -31.83
C ASP A 158 8.89 -3.39 -31.11
N VAL A 159 9.84 -2.56 -30.65
CA VAL A 159 9.56 -1.29 -29.96
C VAL A 159 9.93 -0.13 -30.89
N SER A 160 8.96 0.72 -31.18
CA SER A 160 9.15 1.92 -32.00
C SER A 160 8.80 3.18 -31.23
N TYR A 161 9.55 4.27 -31.43
CA TYR A 161 9.20 5.59 -30.92
C TYR A 161 8.70 6.44 -32.07
N VAL A 162 7.52 7.03 -31.90
CA VAL A 162 6.90 7.91 -32.88
C VAL A 162 6.82 9.30 -32.27
N ALA A 163 7.63 10.20 -32.82
CA ALA A 163 7.73 11.57 -32.36
C ALA A 163 6.75 12.49 -33.09
N TRP A 164 6.19 13.47 -32.36
CA TRP A 164 5.34 14.52 -32.92
C TRP A 164 5.84 15.91 -32.51
N HIS A 165 5.84 16.87 -33.44
CA HIS A 165 6.23 18.26 -33.19
C HIS A 165 5.09 19.07 -32.56
N GLU A 166 5.41 20.12 -31.80
CA GLU A 166 4.40 20.92 -31.05
C GLU A 166 3.31 21.57 -31.93
N ASP A 167 3.57 21.74 -33.23
CA ASP A 167 2.65 22.30 -34.22
C ASP A 167 1.90 21.24 -35.05
N GLU A 168 2.12 19.95 -34.76
CA GLU A 168 1.43 18.82 -35.37
C GLU A 168 0.28 18.31 -34.50
N ASP A 169 -0.66 17.58 -35.11
CA ASP A 169 -1.65 16.81 -34.38
C ASP A 169 -1.08 15.44 -33.97
N PRO A 170 -0.81 15.19 -32.67
CA PRO A 170 -0.23 13.93 -32.20
C PRO A 170 -1.07 12.71 -32.57
N TYR A 171 -2.39 12.84 -32.63
CA TYR A 171 -3.29 11.72 -32.90
C TYR A 171 -3.24 11.33 -34.37
N THR A 172 -3.15 12.30 -35.27
CA THR A 172 -2.92 12.06 -36.71
C THR A 172 -1.57 11.35 -36.92
N ILE A 173 -0.51 11.78 -36.23
CA ILE A 173 0.79 11.12 -36.28
C ILE A 173 0.70 9.67 -35.78
N ALA A 174 0.04 9.44 -34.64
CA ALA A 174 -0.16 8.10 -34.07
C ALA A 174 -0.92 7.17 -35.02
N VAL A 175 -2.03 7.64 -35.60
CA VAL A 175 -2.87 6.87 -36.54
C VAL A 175 -2.10 6.50 -37.81
N ASN A 176 -1.28 7.43 -38.33
CA ASN A 176 -0.45 7.18 -39.51
C ASN A 176 0.66 6.15 -39.26
N ALA A 177 1.10 6.01 -38.00
CA ALA A 177 2.11 5.02 -37.60
C ALA A 177 1.53 3.62 -37.36
N LEU A 178 0.20 3.46 -37.30
CA LEU A 178 -0.43 2.16 -37.09
C LEU A 178 -0.16 1.19 -38.26
N PRO A 179 -0.02 -0.13 -37.99
CA PRO A 179 0.14 -1.12 -39.06
C PRO A 179 -1.02 -1.06 -40.06
N THR A 180 -0.69 -1.03 -41.36
CA THR A 180 -1.69 -0.92 -42.44
C THR A 180 -2.48 -2.21 -42.67
N SER A 181 -2.03 -3.33 -42.11
CA SER A 181 -2.62 -4.67 -42.28
C SER A 181 -3.97 -4.85 -41.58
N ASN A 182 -4.30 -4.02 -40.58
CA ASN A 182 -5.54 -4.12 -39.83
C ASN A 182 -6.21 -2.74 -39.65
N ARG A 183 -7.41 -2.58 -40.23
CA ARG A 183 -8.25 -1.36 -40.16
C ARG A 183 -9.42 -1.52 -39.18
N GLY A 184 -9.23 -2.35 -38.16
CA GLY A 184 -10.18 -2.57 -37.07
C GLY A 184 -10.32 -1.40 -36.10
N PRO A 185 -11.24 -1.50 -35.11
CA PRO A 185 -11.38 -0.49 -34.06
C PRO A 185 -10.10 -0.26 -33.27
N ILE A 186 -9.88 0.98 -32.84
CA ILE A 186 -8.89 1.35 -31.84
C ILE A 186 -9.54 1.14 -30.47
N TYR A 187 -8.94 0.30 -29.63
CA TYR A 187 -9.38 0.11 -28.26
C TYR A 187 -8.57 1.00 -27.32
N VAL A 188 -9.25 1.82 -26.52
CA VAL A 188 -8.60 2.71 -25.53
C VAL A 188 -8.82 2.19 -24.12
N ASP A 189 -7.80 2.30 -23.28
CA ASP A 189 -7.88 1.98 -21.85
C ASP A 189 -9.00 2.76 -21.15
N GLY A 190 -9.67 2.13 -20.19
CA GLY A 190 -10.82 2.72 -19.48
C GLY A 190 -10.52 3.97 -18.66
N MET A 191 -9.26 4.19 -18.28
CA MET A 191 -8.82 5.36 -17.51
C MET A 191 -8.25 6.48 -18.40
N THR A 192 -8.26 6.30 -19.72
CA THR A 192 -7.77 7.30 -20.67
C THR A 192 -8.59 8.58 -20.59
N ARG A 193 -7.91 9.72 -20.46
CA ARG A 193 -8.54 11.04 -20.39
C ARG A 193 -9.29 11.35 -21.68
N HIS A 194 -10.47 11.94 -21.54
CA HIS A 194 -11.41 12.11 -22.64
C HIS A 194 -10.85 12.84 -23.88
N PHE A 195 -9.96 13.82 -23.70
CA PHE A 195 -9.39 14.56 -24.82
C PHE A 195 -8.47 13.71 -25.71
N ILE A 196 -7.88 12.63 -25.17
CA ILE A 196 -7.11 11.66 -25.96
C ILE A 196 -8.06 10.86 -26.86
N VAL A 197 -9.19 10.41 -26.30
CA VAL A 197 -10.24 9.67 -27.03
C VAL A 197 -10.80 10.53 -28.16
N ASP A 198 -11.22 11.76 -27.87
CA ASP A 198 -11.70 12.74 -28.85
C ASP A 198 -10.63 13.03 -29.94
N GLY A 199 -9.36 13.09 -29.55
CA GLY A 199 -8.23 13.22 -30.47
C GLY A 199 -8.16 12.08 -31.49
N PHE A 200 -8.20 10.83 -31.04
CA PHE A 200 -8.22 9.66 -31.93
C PHE A 200 -9.47 9.59 -32.80
N GLU A 201 -10.65 9.94 -32.27
CA GLU A 201 -11.91 9.95 -33.04
C GLU A 201 -11.83 10.94 -34.22
N LYS A 202 -11.20 12.11 -34.00
CA LYS A 202 -10.99 13.13 -35.05
C LYS A 202 -9.92 12.71 -36.06
N ALA A 203 -8.82 12.11 -35.60
CA ALA A 203 -7.70 11.70 -36.45
C ALA A 203 -7.98 10.44 -37.29
N ALA A 204 -8.91 9.58 -36.84
CA ALA A 204 -9.26 8.33 -37.51
C ALA A 204 -10.75 8.24 -37.87
N PRO A 205 -11.31 9.15 -38.70
CA PRO A 205 -12.75 9.18 -38.98
C PRO A 205 -13.29 7.92 -39.71
N GLY A 206 -12.40 7.07 -40.22
CA GLY A 206 -12.75 5.78 -40.84
C GLY A 206 -12.66 4.58 -39.88
N LEU A 207 -12.23 4.77 -38.63
CA LEU A 207 -12.11 3.73 -37.62
C LEU A 207 -13.02 4.06 -36.44
N SER A 208 -13.50 3.03 -35.74
CA SER A 208 -14.16 3.22 -34.45
C SER A 208 -13.11 3.33 -33.34
N VAL A 209 -13.29 4.28 -32.42
CA VAL A 209 -12.54 4.34 -31.17
C VAL A 209 -13.46 3.87 -30.06
N LEU A 210 -13.08 2.80 -29.37
CA LEU A 210 -13.94 2.10 -28.42
C LEU A 210 -13.20 1.90 -27.10
N LEU A 211 -13.91 1.92 -25.98
CA LEU A 211 -13.34 1.45 -24.72
C LEU A 211 -12.96 -0.03 -24.84
N ALA A 212 -11.83 -0.40 -24.25
CA ALA A 212 -11.37 -1.77 -24.22
C ALA A 212 -12.42 -2.68 -23.54
N PRO A 213 -12.89 -3.76 -24.22
CA PRO A 213 -13.90 -4.64 -23.66
C PRO A 213 -13.29 -5.59 -22.62
N ALA A 214 -14.15 -6.33 -21.92
CA ALA A 214 -13.75 -7.32 -20.90
C ALA A 214 -12.70 -8.33 -21.40
N ALA A 215 -12.71 -8.70 -22.69
CA ALA A 215 -11.71 -9.58 -23.27
C ALA A 215 -10.27 -9.02 -23.23
N ILE A 216 -10.11 -7.70 -23.09
CA ILE A 216 -8.84 -7.01 -22.87
C ILE A 216 -8.66 -6.66 -21.39
N THR A 217 -9.64 -6.02 -20.76
CA THR A 217 -9.48 -5.52 -19.38
C THR A 217 -9.26 -6.65 -18.36
N SER A 218 -9.85 -7.83 -18.60
CA SER A 218 -9.67 -9.00 -17.72
C SER A 218 -8.27 -9.61 -17.75
N LEU A 219 -7.38 -9.18 -18.66
CA LEU A 219 -5.99 -9.64 -18.69
C LEU A 219 -5.24 -9.25 -17.41
N ARG A 220 -5.61 -8.15 -16.75
CA ARG A 220 -5.05 -7.71 -15.45
C ARG A 220 -5.71 -8.35 -14.24
N GLU A 221 -6.95 -8.82 -14.39
CA GLU A 221 -7.73 -9.36 -13.28
C GLU A 221 -7.12 -10.65 -12.72
N ARG A 222 -6.44 -11.44 -13.58
CA ARG A 222 -5.83 -12.73 -13.21
C ARG A 222 -4.31 -12.62 -13.07
N LYS A 223 -3.86 -12.60 -11.82
CA LYS A 223 -2.45 -12.41 -11.46
C LYS A 223 -1.63 -13.67 -11.73
N SER A 224 -0.44 -13.47 -12.27
CA SER A 224 0.59 -14.49 -12.39
C SER A 224 1.19 -14.84 -11.01
N PRO A 225 1.92 -15.96 -10.89
CA PRO A 225 2.64 -16.28 -9.66
C PRO A 225 3.62 -15.18 -9.21
N THR A 226 4.24 -14.47 -10.15
CA THR A 226 5.15 -13.35 -9.83
C THR A 226 4.37 -12.18 -9.23
N GLU A 227 3.22 -11.85 -9.81
CA GLU A 227 2.35 -10.76 -9.34
C GLU A 227 1.80 -11.06 -7.94
N ILE A 228 1.35 -12.31 -7.71
CA ILE A 228 0.91 -12.75 -6.39
C ILE A 228 2.05 -12.65 -5.38
N ALA A 229 3.29 -13.04 -5.72
CA ALA A 229 4.42 -12.93 -4.80
C ALA A 229 4.72 -11.47 -4.40
N LEU A 230 4.58 -10.53 -5.33
CA LEU A 230 4.74 -9.09 -5.06
C LEU A 230 3.62 -8.57 -4.15
N LEU A 231 2.37 -8.92 -4.47
CA LEU A 231 1.21 -8.59 -3.64
C LEU A 231 1.31 -9.18 -2.23
N LYS A 232 1.72 -10.45 -2.09
CA LYS A 232 1.97 -11.08 -0.79
C LYS A 232 2.98 -10.26 0.00
N CYS A 233 4.13 -9.96 -0.59
CA CYS A 233 5.17 -9.22 0.10
C CYS A 233 4.70 -7.84 0.58
N ALA A 234 4.06 -7.08 -0.32
CA ALA A 234 3.53 -5.75 0.01
C ALA A 234 2.52 -5.82 1.16
N ASN A 235 1.56 -6.75 1.10
CA ASN A 235 0.50 -6.86 2.12
C ASN A 235 1.03 -7.42 3.45
N GLU A 236 1.94 -8.39 3.42
CA GLU A 236 2.58 -8.94 4.62
C GLU A 236 3.37 -7.87 5.37
N VAL A 237 4.19 -7.09 4.67
CA VAL A 237 5.00 -6.05 5.31
C VAL A 237 4.14 -4.90 5.82
N THR A 238 3.00 -4.61 5.20
CA THR A 238 2.01 -3.67 5.73
C THR A 238 1.40 -4.16 7.05
N VAL A 239 1.02 -5.44 7.18
CA VAL A 239 0.56 -6.00 8.47
C VAL A 239 1.65 -5.90 9.54
N LEU A 240 2.90 -6.22 9.19
CA LEU A 240 4.03 -6.12 10.11
C LEU A 240 4.29 -4.66 10.55
N ALA A 241 4.15 -3.70 9.63
CA ALA A 241 4.25 -2.28 9.93
C ALA A 241 3.15 -1.83 10.91
N ILE A 242 1.89 -2.23 10.71
CA ILE A 242 0.78 -1.93 11.64
C ILE A 242 1.10 -2.47 13.05
N ARG A 243 1.60 -3.70 13.16
CA ARG A 243 1.98 -4.30 14.45
C ARG A 243 3.14 -3.58 15.12
N ALA A 244 4.16 -3.19 14.35
CA ALA A 244 5.29 -2.42 14.85
C ALA A 244 4.82 -1.06 15.38
N VAL A 245 3.92 -0.38 14.65
CA VAL A 245 3.30 0.87 15.08
C VAL A 245 2.49 0.66 16.35
N GLN A 246 1.61 -0.35 16.41
CA GLN A 246 0.80 -0.69 17.59
C GLN A 246 1.67 -0.78 18.85
N ALA A 247 2.84 -1.41 18.78
CA ALA A 247 3.74 -1.58 19.91
C ALA A 247 4.35 -0.26 20.44
N GLN A 248 4.34 0.81 19.63
CA GLN A 248 4.77 2.15 20.04
C GLN A 248 3.60 3.01 20.54
N MET A 249 2.37 2.53 20.41
CA MET A 249 1.20 3.32 20.72
C MET A 249 0.90 3.38 22.22
N HIS A 250 0.37 4.51 22.67
CA HIS A 250 -0.22 4.66 23.99
C HIS A 250 -1.44 5.56 23.96
N ILE A 251 -2.31 5.44 24.96
CA ILE A 251 -3.43 6.37 25.13
C ILE A 251 -2.90 7.80 25.32
N GLY A 252 -3.57 8.77 24.70
CA GLY A 252 -3.18 10.18 24.73
C GLY A 252 -2.33 10.64 23.54
N MET A 253 -1.91 9.73 22.67
CA MET A 253 -1.33 10.10 21.37
C MET A 253 -2.37 10.72 20.45
N ARG A 254 -1.90 11.49 19.45
CA ARG A 254 -2.74 12.03 18.39
C ARG A 254 -2.80 11.12 17.18
N GLU A 255 -3.93 11.11 16.49
CA GLU A 255 -4.13 10.37 15.23
C GLU A 255 -3.03 10.72 14.20
N SER A 256 -2.61 11.99 14.08
CA SER A 256 -1.51 12.39 13.17
C SER A 256 -0.15 11.78 13.53
N GLN A 257 0.14 11.58 14.82
CA GLN A 257 1.39 10.94 15.25
C GLN A 257 1.39 9.46 14.84
N VAL A 258 0.24 8.80 14.92
CA VAL A 258 0.07 7.42 14.47
C VAL A 258 0.32 7.31 12.97
N ILE A 259 -0.29 8.19 12.18
CA ILE A 259 -0.10 8.19 10.71
C ILE A 259 1.33 8.50 10.31
N GLN A 260 2.01 9.39 11.02
CA GLN A 260 3.44 9.61 10.79
C GLN A 260 4.25 8.33 11.03
N MET A 261 3.99 7.61 12.14
CA MET A 261 4.67 6.34 12.42
C MET A 261 4.36 5.26 11.37
N VAL A 262 3.13 5.21 10.85
CA VAL A 262 2.75 4.31 9.76
C VAL A 262 3.53 4.61 8.48
N ASP A 263 3.62 5.87 8.05
CA ASP A 263 4.40 6.24 6.86
C ASP A 263 5.89 5.90 7.04
N GLU A 264 6.46 6.18 8.21
CA GLU A 264 7.85 5.83 8.55
C GLU A 264 8.10 4.32 8.47
N ALA A 265 7.22 3.51 9.08
CA ALA A 265 7.34 2.05 9.08
C ALA A 265 7.22 1.46 7.67
N LEU A 266 6.26 1.91 6.87
CA LEU A 266 6.09 1.49 5.48
C LEU A 266 7.24 1.96 4.57
N ALA A 267 7.84 3.13 4.87
CA ALA A 267 9.03 3.59 4.16
C ALA A 267 10.25 2.70 4.46
N VAL A 268 10.45 2.32 5.72
CA VAL A 268 11.51 1.37 6.13
C VAL A 268 11.29 -0.01 5.49
N ALA A 269 10.04 -0.44 5.34
CA ALA A 269 9.67 -1.65 4.60
C ALA A 269 9.98 -1.60 3.10
N GLY A 270 10.33 -0.43 2.55
CA GLY A 270 10.67 -0.25 1.14
C GLY A 270 9.47 0.00 0.22
N LEU A 271 8.30 0.31 0.77
CA LEU A 271 7.12 0.65 -0.03
C LEU A 271 7.17 2.11 -0.51
N THR A 272 6.68 2.35 -1.73
CA THR A 272 6.48 3.68 -2.33
C THR A 272 4.99 4.04 -2.33
N GLU A 273 4.65 5.28 -2.75
CA GLU A 273 3.25 5.73 -2.91
C GLU A 273 2.37 5.39 -1.69
N ARG A 274 2.97 5.55 -0.50
CA ARG A 274 2.38 5.12 0.77
C ARG A 274 1.24 6.06 1.15
N TRP A 275 0.23 5.48 1.76
CA TRP A 275 -0.92 6.20 2.26
C TRP A 275 -1.41 5.53 3.54
N GLY A 276 -2.01 6.32 4.42
CA GLY A 276 -2.56 5.83 5.67
C GLY A 276 -3.61 6.77 6.21
N THR A 277 -4.68 6.20 6.73
CA THR A 277 -5.75 6.92 7.41
C THR A 277 -5.93 6.32 8.79
N GLU A 278 -6.00 7.22 9.78
CA GLU A 278 -6.50 6.91 11.10
C GLU A 278 -7.83 7.63 11.11
N GLU A 279 -8.89 6.83 11.12
CA GLU A 279 -10.24 7.35 11.10
C GLU A 279 -10.75 7.38 12.53
N ASN A 280 -11.53 8.42 12.86
CA ASN A 280 -12.53 8.24 13.91
C ASN A 280 -13.38 7.05 13.48
N ALA A 281 -13.20 5.93 14.17
CA ALA A 281 -13.64 4.62 13.72
C ALA A 281 -15.11 4.60 13.25
N ALA A 282 -15.95 5.51 13.76
CA ALA A 282 -17.34 5.71 13.37
C ALA A 282 -17.59 6.34 11.97
N LEU A 283 -16.57 6.66 11.18
CA LEU A 283 -16.68 7.23 9.83
C LEU A 283 -15.88 6.41 8.80
N PRO A 284 -16.51 5.86 7.75
CA PRO A 284 -15.86 4.97 6.76
C PRO A 284 -14.88 5.65 5.79
N HIS A 285 -14.96 6.98 5.69
CA HIS A 285 -14.12 7.85 4.85
C HIS A 285 -13.88 9.19 5.57
N GLY A 286 -13.70 9.13 6.89
CA GLY A 286 -13.58 10.32 7.71
C GLY A 286 -12.29 11.05 7.41
N THR A 287 -12.33 12.36 7.17
CA THR A 287 -11.10 13.16 7.23
C THR A 287 -10.67 13.20 8.70
N GLY A 288 -9.50 12.65 9.02
CA GLY A 288 -8.96 12.57 10.38
C GLY A 288 -9.06 13.94 11.08
N THR A 289 -9.52 13.94 12.33
CA THR A 289 -9.75 15.19 13.08
C THR A 289 -8.55 15.59 13.93
N ASP A 290 -7.44 14.86 13.81
CA ASP A 290 -6.28 14.91 14.70
C ASP A 290 -6.70 14.79 16.18
N ARG A 291 -7.59 13.83 16.45
CA ARG A 291 -8.10 13.57 17.80
C ARG A 291 -6.98 13.02 18.68
N VAL A 292 -7.18 13.12 19.99
CA VAL A 292 -6.36 12.41 20.96
C VAL A 292 -7.03 11.07 21.28
N LEU A 293 -6.28 9.98 21.16
CA LEU A 293 -6.73 8.62 21.49
C LEU A 293 -7.15 8.54 22.95
N GLY A 294 -8.40 8.15 23.20
CA GLY A 294 -8.98 7.94 24.52
C GLY A 294 -9.09 6.46 24.89
N ARG A 295 -9.29 6.18 26.17
CA ARG A 295 -9.28 4.81 26.70
C ARG A 295 -10.39 3.92 26.15
N SER A 296 -11.51 4.50 25.70
CA SER A 296 -12.65 3.74 25.18
C SER A 296 -12.70 3.70 23.64
N ASP A 297 -11.63 4.14 22.98
CA ASP A 297 -11.55 4.16 21.53
C ASP A 297 -10.98 2.85 21.00
N PHE A 298 -11.64 2.29 19.98
CA PHE A 298 -10.92 1.48 19.01
C PHE A 298 -10.08 2.40 18.13
N ILE A 299 -8.90 1.91 17.75
CA ILE A 299 -8.01 2.52 16.78
C ILE A 299 -8.26 1.80 15.45
N LEU A 300 -8.57 2.54 14.40
CA LEU A 300 -8.71 2.00 13.04
C LEU A 300 -7.56 2.58 12.21
N ILE A 301 -6.65 1.71 11.78
CA ILE A 301 -5.60 2.04 10.83
C ILE A 301 -5.95 1.33 9.52
N ASP A 302 -6.11 2.12 8.47
CA ASP A 302 -6.25 1.64 7.10
C ASP A 302 -5.13 2.24 6.26
N THR A 303 -4.28 1.38 5.70
CA THR A 303 -3.02 1.81 5.11
C THR A 303 -2.48 0.82 4.09
N GLY A 304 -1.70 1.36 3.17
CA GLY A 304 -1.13 0.63 2.05
C GLY A 304 0.09 1.32 1.47
N GLY A 305 0.73 0.62 0.54
CA GLY A 305 1.83 1.14 -0.25
C GLY A 305 2.08 0.28 -1.48
N VAL A 306 3.08 0.67 -2.26
CA VAL A 306 3.36 0.08 -3.56
C VAL A 306 4.73 -0.59 -3.58
N LEU A 307 4.79 -1.84 -4.06
CA LEU A 307 6.02 -2.58 -4.33
C LEU A 307 6.07 -2.98 -5.80
N PHE A 308 7.00 -2.41 -6.56
CA PHE A 308 7.13 -2.63 -8.02
C PHE A 308 5.81 -2.43 -8.79
N GLY A 309 4.98 -1.49 -8.33
CA GLY A 309 3.66 -1.19 -8.91
C GLY A 309 2.50 -1.95 -8.26
N TYR A 310 2.73 -2.98 -7.45
CA TYR A 310 1.66 -3.76 -6.83
C TYR A 310 1.29 -3.21 -5.45
N HIS A 311 -0.01 -3.03 -5.22
CA HIS A 311 -0.56 -2.41 -4.03
C HIS A 311 -0.71 -3.38 -2.85
N SER A 312 -0.45 -2.87 -1.65
CA SER A 312 -1.01 -3.40 -0.42
C SER A 312 -2.14 -2.55 0.09
N ASP A 313 -3.09 -3.19 0.77
CA ASP A 313 -4.26 -2.55 1.34
C ASP A 313 -4.75 -3.38 2.53
N VAL A 314 -4.62 -2.81 3.73
CA VAL A 314 -4.85 -3.51 4.99
C VAL A 314 -5.45 -2.54 6.01
N THR A 315 -6.71 -2.82 6.37
CA THR A 315 -7.35 -2.24 7.54
C THR A 315 -7.24 -3.15 8.78
N ARG A 316 -6.83 -2.56 9.90
CA ARG A 316 -6.94 -3.13 11.24
C ARG A 316 -7.69 -2.20 12.17
N THR A 317 -8.69 -2.74 12.85
CA THR A 317 -9.32 -2.09 14.00
C THR A 317 -8.89 -2.83 15.27
N PHE A 318 -8.21 -2.17 16.20
CA PHE A 318 -7.65 -2.81 17.40
C PHE A 318 -7.72 -1.89 18.63
N GLN A 319 -7.47 -2.45 19.80
CA GLN A 319 -7.34 -1.77 21.08
C GLN A 319 -5.91 -1.90 21.62
N LEU A 320 -5.52 -0.98 22.50
CA LEU A 320 -4.27 -1.08 23.29
C LEU A 320 -4.51 -1.81 24.61
N GLU A 321 -3.46 -2.31 25.25
CA GLU A 321 -3.55 -3.04 26.52
C GLU A 321 -4.27 -2.23 27.63
N GLU A 322 -4.03 -0.92 27.71
CA GLU A 322 -4.68 -0.06 28.71
C GLU A 322 -6.10 0.42 28.34
N SER A 323 -6.67 -0.05 27.22
CA SER A 323 -7.98 0.35 26.73
C SER A 323 -9.13 -0.26 27.54
N GLU A 324 -10.22 0.48 27.66
CA GLU A 324 -11.50 0.11 28.28
C GLU A 324 -12.62 0.19 27.24
N ILE A 325 -12.63 -0.81 26.34
CA ILE A 325 -13.63 -0.91 25.28
C ILE A 325 -14.98 -1.37 25.86
N PRO A 326 -16.07 -0.63 25.58
CA PRO A 326 -17.42 -1.07 25.94
C PRO A 326 -17.77 -2.46 25.38
N GLU A 327 -18.46 -3.29 26.16
CA GLU A 327 -18.77 -4.67 25.77
C GLU A 327 -19.60 -4.77 24.47
N ASP A 328 -20.49 -3.80 24.24
CA ASP A 328 -21.26 -3.69 23.00
C ASP A 328 -20.37 -3.38 21.79
N TYR A 329 -19.31 -2.60 21.95
CA TYR A 329 -18.34 -2.33 20.88
C TYR A 329 -17.46 -3.55 20.59
N ALA A 330 -16.97 -4.21 21.63
CA ALA A 330 -16.21 -5.45 21.48
C ALA A 330 -17.04 -6.55 20.77
N ARG A 331 -18.35 -6.61 21.02
CA ARG A 331 -19.27 -7.51 20.30
C ARG A 331 -19.35 -7.19 18.81
N ILE A 332 -19.45 -5.92 18.44
CA ILE A 332 -19.47 -5.49 17.03
C ILE A 332 -18.16 -5.90 16.34
N TRP A 333 -17.03 -5.87 17.04
CA TRP A 333 -15.75 -6.31 16.48
C TRP A 333 -15.80 -7.77 16.02
N TRP A 334 -16.28 -8.65 16.90
CA TRP A 334 -16.43 -10.07 16.59
C TRP A 334 -17.49 -10.33 15.51
N ASP A 335 -18.51 -9.48 15.43
CA ASP A 335 -19.53 -9.54 14.39
C ASP A 335 -18.96 -9.20 13.00
N VAL A 336 -18.08 -8.19 12.91
CA VAL A 336 -17.34 -7.84 11.69
C VAL A 336 -16.36 -8.95 11.30
N HIS A 337 -15.58 -9.46 12.26
CA HIS A 337 -14.67 -10.60 12.05
C HIS A 337 -15.41 -11.84 11.52
N ALA A 338 -16.60 -12.13 12.06
CA ALA A 338 -17.44 -13.23 11.58
C ALA A 338 -17.93 -13.00 10.14
N ALA A 339 -18.25 -11.76 9.76
CA ALA A 339 -18.64 -11.41 8.39
C ALA A 339 -17.48 -11.61 7.40
N GLN A 340 -16.26 -11.18 7.77
CA GLN A 340 -15.05 -11.37 6.96
C GLN A 340 -14.75 -12.86 6.74
N THR A 341 -14.89 -13.64 7.82
CA THR A 341 -14.75 -15.11 7.79
C THR A 341 -15.82 -15.77 6.89
N ALA A 342 -17.07 -15.28 6.95
CA ALA A 342 -18.17 -15.83 6.16
C ALA A 342 -17.96 -15.61 4.66
N ALA A 343 -17.49 -14.42 4.27
CA ALA A 343 -17.08 -14.14 2.90
C ALA A 343 -15.98 -15.09 2.43
N MET A 344 -14.93 -15.26 3.23
CA MET A 344 -13.77 -16.07 2.87
C MET A 344 -14.14 -17.56 2.63
N ARG A 345 -15.10 -18.10 3.39
CA ARG A 345 -15.59 -19.47 3.18
C ARG A 345 -16.35 -19.69 1.86
N VAL A 346 -16.94 -18.63 1.32
CA VAL A 346 -17.71 -18.67 0.07
C VAL A 346 -16.81 -18.39 -1.14
N ALA A 347 -15.77 -17.57 -0.97
CA ALA A 347 -14.82 -17.24 -2.02
C ALA A 347 -14.08 -18.49 -2.54
N ARG A 348 -14.31 -18.80 -3.82
CA ARG A 348 -13.60 -19.84 -4.57
C ARG A 348 -13.85 -19.66 -6.06
N ALA A 349 -13.03 -20.30 -6.90
CA ALA A 349 -13.27 -20.34 -8.34
C ALA A 349 -14.67 -20.91 -8.66
N GLY A 350 -15.33 -20.32 -9.66
CA GLY A 350 -16.68 -20.69 -10.11
C GLY A 350 -17.83 -20.05 -9.33
N VAL A 351 -17.57 -19.37 -8.20
CA VAL A 351 -18.58 -18.59 -7.47
C VAL A 351 -18.69 -17.19 -8.10
N ILE A 352 -19.88 -16.61 -8.12
CA ILE A 352 -20.06 -15.22 -8.53
C ILE A 352 -19.69 -14.27 -7.39
N THR A 353 -19.07 -13.14 -7.71
CA THR A 353 -18.61 -12.14 -6.73
C THR A 353 -19.72 -11.64 -5.79
N ALA A 354 -20.95 -11.51 -6.29
CA ALA A 354 -22.09 -11.10 -5.47
C ALA A 354 -22.48 -12.09 -4.37
N GLU A 355 -22.22 -13.40 -4.53
CA GLU A 355 -22.51 -14.37 -3.48
C GLU A 355 -21.51 -14.28 -2.31
N VAL A 356 -20.29 -13.80 -2.57
CA VAL A 356 -19.29 -13.51 -1.52
C VAL A 356 -19.73 -12.29 -0.70
N ASP A 357 -20.10 -11.18 -1.36
CA ASP A 357 -20.66 -9.98 -0.70
C ASP A 357 -21.90 -10.32 0.14
N LYS A 358 -22.82 -11.12 -0.43
CA LYS A 358 -24.03 -11.57 0.24
C LYS A 358 -23.73 -12.41 1.49
N ALA A 359 -22.67 -13.21 1.51
CA ALA A 359 -22.30 -14.01 2.67
C ALA A 359 -21.94 -13.12 3.88
N ALA A 360 -21.11 -12.09 3.68
CA ALA A 360 -20.79 -11.12 4.73
C ALA A 360 -22.04 -10.34 5.18
N ARG A 361 -22.84 -9.84 4.23
CA ARG A 361 -24.08 -9.11 4.54
C ARG A 361 -25.07 -9.94 5.35
N ALA A 362 -25.23 -11.22 5.01
CA ALA A 362 -26.14 -12.12 5.73
C ALA A 362 -25.69 -12.32 7.18
N GLU A 363 -24.38 -12.41 7.42
CA GLU A 363 -23.83 -12.58 8.77
C GLU A 363 -24.09 -11.35 9.65
N LEU A 364 -23.91 -10.14 9.11
CA LEU A 364 -24.23 -8.88 9.79
C LEU A 364 -25.75 -8.67 9.94
N ALA A 365 -26.55 -9.09 8.95
CA ALA A 365 -28.02 -9.00 9.02
C ALA A 365 -28.59 -9.80 10.18
N ARG A 366 -28.07 -11.00 10.44
CA ARG A 366 -28.45 -11.85 11.58
C ARG A 366 -28.26 -11.17 12.94
N ARG A 367 -27.41 -10.14 13.01
CA ARG A 367 -27.11 -9.34 14.21
C ARG A 367 -27.79 -7.97 14.23
N GLY A 368 -28.61 -7.66 13.22
CA GLY A 368 -29.25 -6.36 13.11
C GLY A 368 -28.30 -5.23 12.67
N LEU A 369 -27.14 -5.58 12.09
CA LEU A 369 -26.12 -4.61 11.68
C LEU A 369 -26.20 -4.19 10.19
N SER A 370 -27.15 -4.72 9.42
CA SER A 370 -27.30 -4.38 7.99
C SER A 370 -27.32 -2.88 7.68
N PRO A 371 -28.00 -2.01 8.45
CA PRO A 371 -28.02 -0.57 8.16
C PRO A 371 -26.65 0.12 8.27
N TYR A 372 -25.66 -0.53 8.89
CA TYR A 372 -24.35 0.04 9.20
C TYR A 372 -23.22 -0.46 8.29
N PHE A 373 -23.48 -1.46 7.43
CA PHE A 373 -22.55 -1.91 6.38
C PHE A 373 -22.97 -1.35 5.02
N THR A 374 -22.43 -0.17 4.70
CA THR A 374 -22.97 0.76 3.70
C THR A 374 -22.24 0.76 2.36
N HIS A 375 -21.10 0.08 2.24
CA HIS A 375 -20.30 -0.04 1.02
C HIS A 375 -20.25 -1.49 0.54
N ARG A 376 -19.55 -1.75 -0.58
CA ARG A 376 -19.27 -3.10 -1.12
C ARG A 376 -18.43 -3.91 -0.12
N LEU A 377 -18.41 -5.24 -0.26
CA LEU A 377 -17.51 -6.09 0.54
C LEU A 377 -16.05 -5.96 0.17
N GLY A 378 -15.74 -5.64 -1.08
CA GLY A 378 -14.36 -5.50 -1.52
C GLY A 378 -14.23 -5.16 -2.99
N HIS A 379 -13.00 -4.91 -3.41
CA HIS A 379 -12.57 -4.60 -4.77
C HIS A 379 -11.44 -5.53 -5.19
N GLY A 380 -11.14 -5.59 -6.48
CA GLY A 380 -9.90 -6.17 -6.95
C GLY A 380 -8.72 -5.27 -6.57
N ILE A 381 -7.56 -5.87 -6.43
CA ILE A 381 -6.31 -5.17 -6.09
C ILE A 381 -5.16 -5.72 -6.94
N GLY A 382 -4.29 -4.85 -7.42
CA GLY A 382 -3.20 -5.23 -8.30
C GLY A 382 -2.26 -4.08 -8.54
N LEU A 383 -2.22 -3.60 -9.78
CA LEU A 383 -1.46 -2.40 -10.16
C LEU A 383 -2.24 -1.10 -9.89
N GLU A 384 -3.53 -1.24 -9.57
CA GLU A 384 -4.31 -0.20 -8.92
C GLU A 384 -4.79 -0.72 -7.57
N ASP A 385 -4.98 0.22 -6.65
CA ASP A 385 -5.58 0.00 -5.33
C ASP A 385 -6.99 -0.61 -5.47
N HIS A 386 -7.80 0.01 -6.34
CA HIS A 386 -9.14 -0.42 -6.68
C HIS A 386 -9.25 -0.80 -8.16
N GLU A 387 -9.15 -2.09 -8.49
CA GLU A 387 -9.40 -2.62 -9.83
C GLU A 387 -10.54 -3.65 -9.86
N ALA A 388 -10.92 -4.09 -11.06
CA ALA A 388 -11.85 -5.19 -11.23
C ALA A 388 -11.20 -6.53 -10.80
N PRO A 389 -11.99 -7.54 -10.40
CA PRO A 389 -13.44 -7.49 -10.21
C PRO A 389 -13.86 -7.04 -8.81
N TYR A 390 -15.11 -6.57 -8.64
CA TYR A 390 -15.61 -6.06 -7.36
C TYR A 390 -16.52 -7.07 -6.64
N LEU A 391 -16.32 -7.25 -5.32
CA LEU A 391 -17.21 -8.02 -4.44
C LEU A 391 -18.38 -7.14 -4.00
N ARG A 392 -19.42 -7.03 -4.83
CA ARG A 392 -20.59 -6.21 -4.57
C ARG A 392 -21.90 -6.86 -4.98
N GLY A 393 -22.98 -6.45 -4.32
CA GLY A 393 -24.34 -6.78 -4.73
C GLY A 393 -24.63 -6.40 -6.19
N GLY A 394 -25.27 -7.33 -6.90
CA GLY A 394 -25.68 -7.18 -8.30
C GLY A 394 -24.59 -7.47 -9.34
N SER A 395 -23.38 -7.88 -8.92
CA SER A 395 -22.36 -8.35 -9.85
C SER A 395 -22.62 -9.80 -10.27
N ASP A 396 -22.39 -10.11 -11.55
CA ASP A 396 -22.52 -11.44 -12.17
C ASP A 396 -21.16 -12.04 -12.56
N ILE A 397 -20.05 -11.38 -12.20
CA ILE A 397 -18.70 -11.84 -12.54
C ILE A 397 -18.38 -13.13 -11.80
N VAL A 398 -17.96 -14.15 -12.57
CA VAL A 398 -17.49 -15.43 -12.04
C VAL A 398 -16.03 -15.28 -11.57
N ILE A 399 -15.76 -15.72 -10.36
CA ILE A 399 -14.43 -15.76 -9.77
C ILE A 399 -13.59 -16.85 -10.48
N ASN A 400 -12.38 -16.51 -10.89
CA ASN A 400 -11.41 -17.42 -11.50
C ASN A 400 -10.11 -17.45 -10.70
N SER A 401 -9.28 -18.47 -10.93
CA SER A 401 -7.90 -18.51 -10.43
C SER A 401 -7.12 -17.28 -10.91
N GLY A 402 -6.27 -16.77 -10.02
CA GLY A 402 -5.52 -15.54 -10.20
C GLY A 402 -6.30 -14.27 -9.84
N HIS A 403 -7.63 -14.31 -9.66
CA HIS A 403 -8.34 -13.13 -9.14
C HIS A 403 -7.87 -12.80 -7.73
N THR A 404 -7.74 -11.50 -7.46
CA THR A 404 -7.37 -10.92 -6.18
C THR A 404 -8.47 -9.98 -5.71
N PHE A 405 -8.69 -9.88 -4.41
CA PHE A 405 -9.69 -9.00 -3.82
C PHE A 405 -9.30 -8.51 -2.43
N SER A 406 -9.77 -7.35 -2.02
CA SER A 406 -9.96 -7.02 -0.60
C SER A 406 -11.18 -7.77 -0.02
N ASN A 407 -11.15 -8.02 1.28
CA ASN A 407 -12.27 -8.56 2.06
C ASN A 407 -12.44 -7.69 3.30
N GLU A 408 -13.24 -6.63 3.17
CA GLU A 408 -13.25 -5.47 4.07
C GLU A 408 -14.64 -5.14 4.64
N PRO A 409 -15.39 -6.08 5.24
CA PRO A 409 -16.66 -5.71 5.86
C PRO A 409 -16.44 -4.65 6.94
N GLY A 410 -17.24 -3.58 6.87
CA GLY A 410 -17.19 -2.46 7.81
C GLY A 410 -18.55 -2.20 8.45
N VAL A 411 -18.57 -1.89 9.75
CA VAL A 411 -19.77 -1.45 10.48
C VAL A 411 -19.50 -0.09 11.08
N TYR A 412 -20.31 0.91 10.72
CA TYR A 412 -20.16 2.29 11.17
C TYR A 412 -21.42 2.80 11.86
N ILE A 413 -21.35 2.96 13.18
CA ILE A 413 -22.42 3.52 13.98
C ILE A 413 -22.04 4.95 14.37
N LYS A 414 -22.59 5.91 13.62
CA LYS A 414 -22.26 7.34 13.73
C LYS A 414 -22.23 7.83 15.18
N GLY A 415 -21.10 8.43 15.56
CA GLY A 415 -20.88 9.01 16.88
C GLY A 415 -20.69 7.99 18.01
N LYS A 416 -20.56 6.70 17.69
CA LYS A 416 -20.36 5.62 18.68
C LYS A 416 -19.10 4.83 18.42
N VAL A 417 -19.06 4.08 17.32
CA VAL A 417 -17.98 3.17 16.97
C VAL A 417 -18.04 2.90 15.48
N GLY A 418 -16.90 2.56 14.89
CA GLY A 418 -16.94 1.73 13.71
C GLY A 418 -15.71 0.87 13.61
N ILE A 419 -15.85 -0.19 12.83
CA ILE A 419 -14.94 -1.30 12.83
C ILE A 419 -14.89 -1.81 11.40
N ARG A 420 -13.70 -1.81 10.83
CA ARG A 420 -13.38 -2.43 9.54
C ARG A 420 -12.20 -3.36 9.75
N LEU A 421 -12.32 -4.56 9.19
CA LEU A 421 -11.25 -5.55 9.16
C LEU A 421 -11.07 -5.93 7.70
N GLU A 422 -9.85 -5.76 7.21
CA GLU A 422 -9.55 -5.95 5.80
C GLU A 422 -8.29 -6.75 5.61
N ASP A 423 -8.42 -7.76 4.78
CA ASP A 423 -7.31 -8.58 4.34
C ASP A 423 -7.52 -8.89 2.87
N CYS A 424 -6.51 -8.59 2.07
CA CYS A 424 -6.51 -8.98 0.67
C CYS A 424 -6.25 -10.49 0.51
N PHE A 425 -6.91 -11.10 -0.47
CA PHE A 425 -6.80 -12.52 -0.78
C PHE A 425 -6.75 -12.75 -2.29
N TYR A 426 -6.27 -13.92 -2.70
CA TYR A 426 -6.28 -14.37 -4.09
C TYR A 426 -6.89 -15.76 -4.22
N ILE A 427 -7.28 -16.13 -5.44
CA ILE A 427 -7.76 -17.47 -5.77
C ILE A 427 -6.61 -18.26 -6.38
N ASN A 428 -6.16 -19.31 -5.70
CA ASN A 428 -5.06 -20.12 -6.20
C ASN A 428 -5.46 -21.02 -7.38
N ASP A 429 -4.50 -21.73 -7.97
CA ASP A 429 -4.72 -22.63 -9.11
C ASP A 429 -5.65 -23.82 -8.78
N GLY A 430 -5.76 -24.18 -7.49
CA GLY A 430 -6.73 -25.16 -6.99
C GLY A 430 -8.14 -24.61 -6.82
N GLY A 431 -8.34 -23.31 -7.06
CA GLY A 431 -9.62 -22.61 -6.94
C GLY A 431 -9.97 -22.19 -5.52
N ALA A 432 -9.08 -22.36 -4.53
CA ALA A 432 -9.31 -21.94 -3.15
C ALA A 432 -8.89 -20.48 -2.94
N ALA A 433 -9.63 -19.77 -2.10
CA ALA A 433 -9.23 -18.44 -1.65
C ALA A 433 -8.13 -18.55 -0.58
N VAL A 434 -7.10 -17.72 -0.69
CA VAL A 434 -5.91 -17.69 0.16
C VAL A 434 -5.56 -16.24 0.48
N TYR A 435 -5.38 -15.91 1.76
CA TYR A 435 -4.95 -14.57 2.15
C TYR A 435 -3.55 -14.27 1.64
N LEU A 436 -3.34 -13.05 1.14
CA LEU A 436 -2.01 -12.58 0.78
C LEU A 436 -1.08 -12.48 1.99
N THR A 437 -1.66 -12.36 3.19
CA THR A 437 -0.99 -12.23 4.49
C THR A 437 -0.90 -13.56 5.26
N GLU A 438 -1.13 -14.71 4.62
CA GLU A 438 -1.18 -16.02 5.30
C GLU A 438 0.09 -16.33 6.11
N ASP A 439 1.26 -15.96 5.60
CA ASP A 439 2.56 -16.25 6.21
C ASP A 439 2.87 -15.34 7.42
N VAL A 440 2.07 -14.28 7.61
CA VAL A 440 2.15 -13.38 8.78
C VAL A 440 0.87 -13.41 9.63
N GLY A 441 0.04 -14.44 9.48
CA GLY A 441 -1.10 -14.72 10.37
C GLY A 441 -2.48 -14.41 9.82
N ALA A 442 -2.59 -13.88 8.59
CA ALA A 442 -3.85 -13.54 7.93
C ALA A 442 -4.73 -12.56 8.74
N GLN A 443 -6.01 -12.91 8.93
CA GLN A 443 -6.99 -12.11 9.66
C GLN A 443 -6.52 -11.77 11.08
N ALA A 444 -6.89 -10.57 11.54
CA ALA A 444 -6.72 -10.20 12.94
C ALA A 444 -7.34 -11.26 13.87
N ARG A 445 -6.59 -11.70 14.88
CA ARG A 445 -7.03 -12.81 15.75
C ARG A 445 -8.11 -12.36 16.73
N ASP A 446 -7.91 -11.19 17.31
CA ASP A 446 -8.76 -10.56 18.31
C ASP A 446 -8.41 -9.06 18.38
N PRO A 447 -9.17 -8.24 19.12
CA PRO A 447 -8.93 -6.80 19.15
C PRO A 447 -7.57 -6.36 19.70
N LEU A 448 -6.82 -7.21 20.42
CA LEU A 448 -5.46 -6.88 20.91
C LEU A 448 -4.37 -7.31 19.93
N HIS A 449 -4.68 -8.20 18.99
CA HIS A 449 -3.72 -8.85 18.12
C HIS A 449 -4.12 -8.67 16.65
N PRO A 450 -3.86 -7.47 16.08
CA PRO A 450 -4.11 -7.19 14.67
C PRO A 450 -3.28 -8.08 13.75
#